data_AF-A0A4V2UGR6-F1
#
_entry.id   AF-A0A4V2UGR6-F1
#
_cell.length_a   1.000
_cell.length_b   1.000
_cell.length_c   1.000
_cell.angle_alpha   90.00
_cell.angle_beta   90.00
_cell.angle_gamma   90.00
#
_symmetry.space_group_name_H-M   'P 1'
#
loop_
_entity.id
_entity.type
_entity.pdbx_description
1 polymer ?
#
loop_
_entity_poly.entity_id
_entity_poly.type
_entity_poly.pdbx_seq_one_letter_code
_entity_poly.pdbx_strand_id
1 'polypeptide(L)' 'MAELNTDKRDKLPDKAFAEPDKRAYPIEDKTHARNAKARASQAVKAGRMSKAEEQRIDRKADAVLKKG' A
#
# COMPACT_ATOMS: atom_id res chain seq x y z
N MET A 1 10.87 7.68 3.70
CA MET A 1 10.18 6.38 3.69
C MET A 1 11.20 5.31 4.04
N ALA A 2 10.82 4.23 4.72
CA ALA A 2 11.73 3.09 4.85
C ALA A 2 12.01 2.57 3.42
N GLU A 3 13.28 2.45 3.05
CA GLU A 3 13.63 1.95 1.73
C GLU A 3 13.50 0.43 1.71
N LEU A 4 12.46 -0.05 1.04
CA LEU A 4 12.36 -1.43 0.61
C LEU A 4 13.21 -1.58 -0.66
N ASN A 5 14.38 -2.22 -0.52
CA ASN A 5 15.21 -2.54 -1.68
C ASN A 5 14.53 -3.60 -2.57
N THR A 6 14.97 -3.69 -3.83
CA THR A 6 14.37 -4.58 -4.84
C THR A 6 14.34 -6.04 -4.37
N ASP A 7 15.45 -6.55 -3.84
CA ASP A 7 15.55 -7.95 -3.38
C ASP A 7 14.55 -8.29 -2.28
N LYS A 8 14.32 -7.38 -1.33
CA LYS A 8 13.31 -7.56 -0.28
C LYS A 8 11.91 -7.49 -0.87
N ARG A 9 11.66 -6.54 -1.78
CA ARG A 9 10.35 -6.37 -2.43
C ARG A 9 9.95 -7.60 -3.24
N ASP A 10 10.91 -8.23 -3.92
CA ASP A 10 10.62 -9.39 -4.77
C ASP A 10 10.32 -10.65 -3.95
N LYS A 11 10.91 -10.76 -2.75
CA LYS A 11 10.60 -11.83 -1.78
C LYS A 11 9.26 -11.65 -1.07
N LEU A 12 8.62 -10.48 -1.18
CA LEU A 12 7.32 -10.27 -0.55
C LEU A 12 6.23 -11.07 -1.27
N PRO A 13 5.33 -11.74 -0.51
CA PRO A 13 4.15 -12.38 -1.09
C PRO A 13 3.15 -11.31 -1.55
N ASP A 14 2.26 -11.64 -2.49
CA ASP A 14 1.33 -10.67 -3.07
C ASP A 14 0.38 -10.04 -2.02
N LYS A 15 0.10 -10.74 -0.92
CA LYS A 15 -0.66 -10.22 0.23
C LYS A 15 0.02 -9.05 0.96
N ALA A 16 1.32 -8.83 0.73
CA ALA A 16 2.07 -7.70 1.28
C ALA A 16 1.90 -6.42 0.43
N PHE A 17 1.07 -6.47 -0.61
CA PHE A 17 0.75 -5.32 -1.46
C PHE A 17 -0.74 -5.02 -1.37
N ALA A 18 -1.08 -3.73 -1.27
CA ALA A 18 -2.48 -3.32 -1.27
C ALA A 18 -3.15 -3.55 -2.64
N GLU A 19 -2.36 -3.58 -3.72
CA GLU A 19 -2.75 -4.07 -5.04
C GLU A 19 -1.89 -5.28 -5.45
N PRO A 20 -2.31 -6.51 -5.11
CA PRO A 20 -1.57 -7.75 -5.35
C PRO A 20 -1.21 -7.96 -6.82
N ASP A 21 -2.18 -7.78 -7.72
CA ASP A 21 -2.01 -8.03 -9.16
C ASP A 21 -0.98 -7.10 -9.82
N LYS A 22 -0.80 -5.90 -9.26
CA LYS A 22 0.17 -4.90 -9.73
C LYS A 22 1.45 -4.89 -8.89
N ARG A 23 1.49 -5.68 -7.81
CA ARG A 23 2.49 -5.59 -6.73
C ARG A 23 2.79 -4.13 -6.34
N ALA A 24 1.73 -3.33 -6.20
CA ALA A 24 1.79 -1.91 -5.90
C ALA A 24 1.30 -1.62 -4.48
N TYR A 25 1.77 -0.50 -3.93
CA TYR A 25 1.47 -0.06 -2.55
C TYR A 25 1.87 -1.12 -1.51
N PRO A 26 3.18 -1.29 -1.24
CA PRO A 26 3.65 -2.20 -0.19
C PRO A 26 3.02 -1.85 1.17
N ILE A 27 2.66 -2.88 1.93
CA ILE A 27 2.02 -2.81 3.25
C ILE A 27 2.58 -3.90 4.19
N GLU A 28 3.81 -4.34 3.98
CA GLU A 28 4.48 -5.36 4.78
C GLU A 28 4.70 -4.95 6.25
N ASP A 29 4.77 -3.64 6.51
CA ASP A 29 4.91 -3.06 7.84
C ASP A 29 4.03 -1.81 8.02
N LYS A 30 3.98 -1.30 9.26
CA LYS A 30 3.15 -0.13 9.61
C LYS A 30 3.60 1.15 8.88
N THR A 31 4.88 1.30 8.58
CA THR A 31 5.40 2.49 7.87
C THR A 31 4.96 2.48 6.42
N HIS A 32 5.09 1.34 5.74
CA HIS A 32 4.63 1.12 4.38
C HIS A 32 3.11 1.24 4.28
N ALA A 33 2.35 0.69 5.23
CA ALA A 33 0.90 0.88 5.31
C ALA A 33 0.49 2.36 5.38
N ARG A 34 1.12 3.19 6.24
CA ARG A 34 0.84 4.64 6.28
C ARG A 34 1.16 5.34 4.96
N ASN A 35 2.30 4.98 4.35
CA ASN A 35 2.70 5.54 3.05
C ASN A 35 1.72 5.15 1.95
N ALA A 36 1.22 3.92 1.96
CA ALA A 36 0.24 3.44 0.99
C ALA A 36 -1.03 4.31 0.99
N LYS A 37 -1.58 4.60 2.18
CA LYS A 37 -2.74 5.50 2.34
C LYS A 37 -2.45 6.90 1.79
N ALA A 38 -1.32 7.49 2.19
CA ALA A 38 -0.93 8.82 1.74
C ALA A 38 -0.78 8.90 0.21
N ARG A 39 -0.17 7.88 -0.41
CA ARG A 39 0.03 7.80 -1.86
C ARG A 39 -1.28 7.55 -2.62
N ALA A 40 -2.19 6.75 -2.05
CA ALA A 40 -3.51 6.50 -2.64
C ALA A 40 -4.33 7.80 -2.67
N SER A 41 -4.33 8.55 -1.56
CA SER A 41 -5.02 9.84 -1.49
C SER A 41 -4.44 10.89 -2.44
N GLN A 42 -3.11 10.93 -2.57
CA GLN A 42 -2.46 11.75 -3.60
C GLN A 42 -2.87 11.35 -5.02
N ALA A 43 -3.00 10.06 -5.31
CA ALA A 43 -3.40 9.56 -6.63
C ALA A 43 -4.85 9.95 -6.98
N VAL A 44 -5.78 9.87 -6.02
CA VAL A 44 -7.16 10.35 -6.20
C VAL A 44 -7.19 11.86 -6.44
N LYS A 45 -6.48 12.63 -5.62
CA LYS A 45 -6.38 14.10 -5.79
C LYS A 45 -5.79 14.48 -7.16
N ALA A 46 -4.86 13.68 -7.67
CA ALA A 46 -4.25 13.86 -8.98
C ALA A 46 -5.11 13.34 -10.15
N GLY A 47 -6.30 12.75 -9.88
CA GLY A 47 -7.18 12.20 -10.91
C GLY A 47 -6.68 10.90 -11.55
N ARG A 48 -5.72 10.21 -10.93
CA ARG A 48 -5.09 8.98 -11.45
C ARG A 48 -5.68 7.69 -10.86
N MET A 49 -6.60 7.83 -9.90
CA MET A 49 -7.20 6.74 -9.16
C MET A 49 -8.63 7.11 -8.76
N SER A 50 -9.54 6.14 -8.76
CA SER A 50 -10.89 6.34 -8.23
C SER A 50 -10.91 6.30 -6.70
N LYS A 51 -11.89 6.96 -6.07
CA LYS A 51 -12.12 6.83 -4.61
C LYS A 51 -12.36 5.38 -4.17
N ALA A 52 -12.95 4.57 -5.04
CA ALA A 52 -13.19 3.15 -4.75
C ALA A 52 -11.88 2.34 -4.65
N GLU A 53 -10.89 2.66 -5.49
CA GLU A 53 -9.55 2.07 -5.41
C GLU A 53 -8.79 2.53 -4.17
N GLU A 54 -8.82 3.84 -3.85
CA GLU A 54 -8.24 4.37 -2.61
C GLU A 54 -8.81 3.66 -1.38
N GLN A 55 -10.13 3.50 -1.30
CA GLN A 55 -10.78 2.79 -0.19
C GLN A 55 -10.38 1.32 -0.09
N ARG A 56 -10.02 0.66 -1.19
CA ARG A 56 -9.48 -0.73 -1.14
C ARG A 56 -8.08 -0.74 -0.54
N ILE A 57 -7.24 0.23 -0.93
CA ILE A 57 -5.88 0.37 -0.40
C ILE A 57 -5.93 0.71 1.09
N ASP A 58 -6.76 1.67 1.47
CA ASP A 58 -6.94 2.09 2.86
C ASP A 58 -7.37 0.93 3.76
N ARG A 59 -8.34 0.13 3.33
CA ARG A 59 -8.80 -1.04 4.11
C ARG A 59 -7.68 -2.05 4.38
N LYS A 60 -6.83 -2.32 3.39
CA LYS A 60 -5.70 -3.26 3.54
C LYS A 60 -4.59 -2.66 4.40
N ALA A 61 -4.27 -1.38 4.22
CA ALA A 61 -3.32 -0.68 5.06
C ALA A 61 -3.80 -0.63 6.52
N ASP A 62 -5.07 -0.31 6.76
CA ASP A 62 -5.67 -0.28 8.10
C ASP A 62 -5.63 -1.63 8.79
N ALA A 63 -5.80 -2.73 8.05
CA ALA A 63 -5.66 -4.08 8.60
C ALA A 63 -4.24 -4.35 9.14
N VAL A 64 -3.20 -3.71 8.57
CA VAL A 64 -1.82 -3.79 9.06
C VAL A 64 -1.60 -2.85 10.23
N LEU A 65 -2.16 -1.64 10.18
CA LEU A 65 -2.04 -0.66 11.26
C LEU A 65 -2.73 -1.11 12.55
N LYS A 66 -3.86 -1.82 12.43
CA LYS A 66 -4.63 -2.36 13.56
C LYS A 66 -4.01 -3.60 14.19
N LYS A 67 -3.09 -4.29 13.50
CA LYS A 67 -2.29 -5.36 14.10
C LYS A 67 -1.21 -4.70 14.97
N GLY A 68 -1.52 -4.48 16.23
CA GLY A 68 -0.65 -3.90 17.24
C GLY A 68 -0.95 -4.51 18.58
#